data_AF-A0A2D7WP79-F1
#
_entry.id   AF-A0A2D7WP79-F1
#
_cell.length_a   1.000
_cell.length_b   1.000
_cell.length_c   1.000
_cell.angle_alpha   90.00
_cell.angle_beta   90.00
_cell.angle_gamma   90.00
#
_symmetry.space_group_name_H-M   'P 1'
#
loop_
_entity.id
_entity.type
_entity.pdbx_description
1 polymer ?
#
loop_
_entity_poly.entity_id
_entity_poly.type
_entity_poly.pdbx_seq_one_letter_code
_entity_poly.pdbx_strand_id
1 'polypeptide(L)'
;MIRKISFGFCFFAVCASSYAFFILIQKKSEVETQIEQMESLKKEIASSEQETKEMNLEHSNRYSRERAINQELESRKLEVDRDLQVATLNFENAKTEVQGLQEDNDLLSKKIEEAKLNLLSLQKELKNTIDKRSEYAITIPLLRQQKVDISSEIDRTSDESKILQEQLKTYSSISESLKSHYDSVMKALVEDRNARNWLERGEFIKIKSITIDLKNGLLGLPVGKEQGVLENKLFAIYDKDREICKLRITYSEINKSIATIVPLIGDPSKLLNLNEFSLYHL
;
A
#
# COMPACT_ATOMS: atom_id res chain seq x y z
N MET A 1 62.32 14.57 -184.93
CA MET A 1 61.14 15.49 -184.98
C MET A 1 60.59 15.63 -183.56
N ILE A 2 61.01 16.69 -182.89
CA ILE A 2 61.08 16.89 -181.42
C ILE A 2 59.76 17.37 -180.78
N ARG A 3 58.64 17.37 -181.52
CA ARG A 3 57.38 18.02 -181.11
C ARG A 3 56.35 17.17 -180.35
N LYS A 4 56.54 15.85 -180.18
CA LYS A 4 55.54 14.99 -179.48
C LYS A 4 55.85 14.70 -177.99
N ILE A 5 57.05 15.00 -177.51
CA ILE A 5 57.46 14.70 -176.12
C ILE A 5 57.09 15.84 -175.14
N SER A 6 56.99 17.08 -175.63
CA SER A 6 56.69 18.28 -174.79
C SER A 6 55.25 18.34 -174.27
N PHE A 7 54.27 17.78 -174.99
CA PHE A 7 52.86 17.83 -174.58
C PHE A 7 52.55 16.84 -173.44
N GLY A 8 53.21 15.67 -173.42
CA GLY A 8 53.03 14.68 -172.35
C GLY A 8 53.60 15.13 -171.01
N PHE A 9 54.71 15.88 -171.03
CA PHE A 9 55.33 16.41 -169.80
C PHE A 9 54.51 17.54 -169.16
N CYS A 10 53.85 18.39 -169.96
CA CYS A 10 53.00 19.46 -169.42
C CYS A 10 51.72 18.90 -168.77
N PHE A 11 51.13 17.85 -169.33
CA PHE A 11 49.93 17.22 -168.76
C PHE A 11 50.24 16.54 -167.41
N PHE A 12 51.37 15.85 -167.31
CA PHE A 12 51.82 15.26 -166.05
C PHE A 12 52.13 16.31 -164.96
N ALA A 13 52.69 17.46 -165.33
CA ALA A 13 52.96 18.54 -164.38
C ALA A 13 51.66 19.16 -163.82
N VAL A 14 50.65 19.35 -164.67
CA VAL A 14 49.33 19.86 -164.23
C VAL A 14 48.63 18.84 -163.33
N CYS A 15 48.62 17.56 -163.70
CA CYS A 15 48.04 16.51 -162.85
C CYS A 15 48.79 16.35 -161.50
N ALA A 16 50.12 16.42 -161.50
CA ALA A 16 50.91 16.37 -160.27
C ALA A 16 50.67 17.60 -159.38
N SER A 17 50.50 18.79 -159.97
CA SER A 17 50.20 20.01 -159.23
C SER A 17 48.80 19.98 -158.61
N SER A 18 47.79 19.50 -159.33
CA SER A 18 46.43 19.32 -158.79
C SER A 18 46.36 18.25 -157.71
N TYR A 19 47.14 17.16 -157.84
CA TYR A 19 47.22 16.12 -156.82
C TYR A 19 47.93 16.60 -155.54
N ALA A 20 49.02 17.37 -155.68
CA ALA A 20 49.70 18.00 -154.55
C ALA A 20 48.80 19.02 -153.84
N PHE A 21 47.99 19.79 -154.60
CA PHE A 21 47.03 20.72 -154.04
C PHE A 21 45.91 20.01 -153.27
N PHE A 22 45.44 18.86 -153.76
CA PHE A 22 44.45 18.03 -153.06
C PHE A 22 45.00 17.45 -151.75
N ILE A 23 46.25 16.97 -151.73
CA ILE A 23 46.91 16.49 -150.50
C ILE A 23 47.12 17.61 -149.49
N LEU A 24 47.47 18.82 -149.95
CA LEU A 24 47.62 19.99 -149.07
C LEU A 24 46.29 20.42 -148.47
N ILE A 25 45.18 20.35 -149.21
CA ILE A 25 43.84 20.61 -148.68
C ILE A 25 43.44 19.52 -147.67
N GLN A 26 43.73 18.25 -147.95
CA GLN A 26 43.42 17.14 -147.05
C GLN A 26 44.23 17.23 -145.74
N LYS A 27 45.53 17.55 -145.82
CA LYS A 27 46.36 17.80 -144.62
C LYS A 27 45.92 19.05 -143.87
N LYS A 28 45.46 20.09 -144.57
CA LYS A 28 44.91 21.28 -143.92
C LYS A 28 43.62 20.93 -143.17
N SER A 29 42.71 20.16 -143.76
CA SER A 29 41.49 19.74 -143.06
C SER A 29 41.80 18.80 -141.88
N GLU A 30 42.79 17.92 -142.00
CA GLU A 30 43.20 17.02 -140.91
C GLU A 30 43.82 17.79 -139.74
N VAL A 31 44.67 18.79 -140.03
CA VAL A 31 45.22 19.71 -139.00
C VAL A 31 44.12 20.59 -138.40
N GLU A 32 43.16 21.08 -139.18
CA GLU A 32 41.99 21.80 -138.67
C GLU A 32 41.15 20.91 -137.74
N THR A 33 40.92 19.64 -138.09
CA THR A 33 40.20 18.70 -137.20
C THR A 33 40.97 18.35 -135.94
N GLN A 34 42.31 18.25 -135.99
CA GLN A 34 43.14 18.03 -134.80
C GLN A 34 43.20 19.25 -133.89
N ILE A 35 43.18 20.46 -134.46
CA ILE A 35 43.08 21.71 -133.69
C ILE A 35 41.71 21.78 -133.00
N GLU A 36 40.62 21.45 -133.69
CA GLU A 36 39.28 21.38 -133.09
C GLU A 36 39.20 20.33 -131.96
N GLN A 37 39.82 19.15 -132.13
CA GLN A 37 39.91 18.12 -131.08
C GLN A 37 40.80 18.55 -129.90
N MET A 38 41.90 19.26 -130.16
CA MET A 38 42.73 19.83 -129.09
C MET A 38 42.00 20.93 -128.32
N GLU A 39 41.21 21.76 -129.00
CA GLU A 39 40.39 22.78 -128.34
C GLU A 39 39.25 22.14 -127.55
N SER A 40 38.61 21.09 -128.06
CA SER A 40 37.59 20.35 -127.31
C SER A 40 38.17 19.65 -126.08
N LEU A 41 39.34 19.00 -126.20
CA LEU A 41 40.04 18.38 -125.08
C LEU A 41 40.54 19.40 -124.05
N LYS A 42 41.05 20.56 -124.49
CA LYS A 42 41.41 21.66 -123.58
C LYS A 42 40.19 22.18 -122.81
N LYS A 43 39.04 22.27 -123.47
CA LYS A 43 37.79 22.68 -122.85
C LYS A 43 37.29 21.64 -121.84
N GLU A 44 37.46 20.35 -122.14
CA GLU A 44 37.10 19.23 -121.28
C GLU A 44 38.04 19.09 -120.05
N ILE A 45 39.34 19.34 -120.24
CA ILE A 45 40.31 19.43 -119.13
C ILE A 45 39.97 20.64 -118.24
N ALA A 46 39.65 21.79 -118.84
CA ALA A 46 39.27 22.98 -118.06
C ALA A 46 37.96 22.76 -117.29
N SER A 47 36.96 22.09 -117.87
CA SER A 47 35.73 21.74 -117.15
C SER A 47 35.98 20.72 -116.04
N SER A 48 36.82 19.71 -116.29
CA SER A 48 37.17 18.70 -115.27
C SER A 48 38.01 19.30 -114.12
N GLU A 49 38.92 20.23 -114.41
CA GLU A 49 39.63 21.00 -113.38
C GLU A 49 38.70 21.89 -112.55
N GLN A 50 37.65 22.43 -113.17
CA GLN A 50 36.65 23.20 -112.46
C GLN A 50 35.75 22.31 -111.59
N GLU A 51 35.29 21.17 -112.12
CA GLU A 51 34.52 20.18 -111.36
C GLU A 51 35.32 19.61 -110.18
N THR A 52 36.62 19.33 -110.35
CA THR A 52 37.47 18.86 -109.23
C THR A 52 37.70 19.94 -108.18
N LYS A 53 37.82 21.21 -108.57
CA LYS A 53 37.88 22.33 -107.61
C LYS A 53 36.55 22.50 -106.87
N GLU A 54 35.43 22.46 -107.58
CA GLU A 54 34.09 22.53 -106.99
C GLU A 54 33.82 21.35 -106.06
N MET A 55 34.19 20.13 -106.46
CA MET A 55 34.09 18.92 -105.63
C MET A 55 34.96 19.04 -104.38
N ASN A 56 36.22 19.47 -104.50
CA ASN A 56 37.11 19.65 -103.34
C ASN A 56 36.57 20.73 -102.37
N LEU A 57 35.98 21.79 -102.91
CA LEU A 57 35.38 22.87 -102.11
C LEU A 57 34.09 22.40 -101.43
N GLU A 58 33.24 21.63 -102.12
CA GLU A 58 32.06 20.99 -101.53
C GLU A 58 32.46 19.98 -100.45
N HIS A 59 33.49 19.17 -100.70
CA HIS A 59 33.99 18.17 -99.74
C HIS A 59 34.58 18.84 -98.49
N SER A 60 35.30 19.95 -98.65
CA SER A 60 35.80 20.77 -97.54
C SER A 60 34.66 21.41 -96.73
N ASN A 61 33.64 21.94 -97.42
CA ASN A 61 32.46 22.52 -96.79
C ASN A 61 31.61 21.47 -96.04
N ARG A 62 31.43 20.28 -96.61
CA ARG A 62 30.76 19.16 -95.93
C ARG A 62 31.55 18.70 -94.71
N TYR A 63 32.86 18.49 -94.86
CA TYR A 63 33.71 18.05 -93.76
C TYR A 63 33.76 19.06 -92.61
N SER A 64 33.85 20.35 -92.91
CA SER A 64 33.80 21.40 -91.88
C SER A 64 32.44 21.46 -91.18
N ARG A 65 31.33 21.28 -91.92
CA ARG A 65 29.98 21.22 -91.34
C ARG A 65 29.78 19.98 -90.47
N GLU A 66 30.19 18.81 -90.93
CA GLU A 66 30.13 17.57 -90.15
C GLU A 66 31.00 17.65 -88.90
N ARG A 67 32.20 18.23 -89.01
CA ARG A 67 33.07 18.48 -87.87
C ARG A 67 32.43 19.41 -86.85
N ALA A 68 31.80 20.50 -87.29
CA ALA A 68 31.09 21.42 -86.41
C ALA A 68 29.89 20.73 -85.72
N ILE A 69 29.10 19.96 -86.45
CA ILE A 69 27.97 19.19 -85.90
C ILE A 69 28.47 18.15 -84.90
N ASN A 70 29.53 17.41 -85.21
CA ASN A 70 30.08 16.40 -84.30
C ASN A 70 30.65 17.04 -83.03
N GLN A 71 31.34 18.19 -83.13
CA GLN A 71 31.80 18.94 -81.96
C GLN A 71 30.63 19.44 -81.09
N GLU A 72 29.55 19.94 -81.72
CA GLU A 72 28.36 20.36 -81.00
C GLU A 72 27.67 19.18 -80.32
N LEU A 73 27.49 18.05 -81.00
CA LEU A 73 26.91 16.83 -80.43
C LEU A 73 27.76 16.28 -79.29
N GLU A 74 29.08 16.32 -79.40
CA GLU A 74 30.00 15.89 -78.35
C GLU A 74 29.91 16.82 -77.13
N SER A 75 29.81 18.13 -77.34
CA SER A 75 29.58 19.09 -76.25
C SER A 75 28.24 18.87 -75.54
N ARG A 76 27.16 18.63 -76.28
CA ARG A 76 25.84 18.33 -75.72
C ARG A 76 25.84 16.99 -74.98
N LYS A 77 26.55 15.98 -75.48
CA LYS A 77 26.69 14.69 -74.81
C LYS A 77 27.39 14.86 -73.45
N LEU A 78 28.46 15.64 -73.40
CA LEU A 78 29.16 15.96 -72.15
C LEU A 78 28.29 16.75 -71.17
N GLU A 79 27.46 17.66 -71.66
CA GLU A 79 26.52 18.43 -70.85
C GLU A 79 25.43 17.53 -70.26
N VAL A 80 24.82 16.67 -71.09
CA VAL A 80 23.84 15.67 -70.64
C VAL A 80 24.44 14.70 -69.64
N ASP A 81 25.67 14.20 -69.86
CA ASP A 81 26.35 13.30 -68.92
C ASP A 81 26.60 13.99 -67.57
N ARG A 82 26.94 15.29 -67.57
CA ARG A 82 27.06 16.08 -66.33
C ARG A 82 25.72 16.23 -65.63
N ASP A 83 24.67 16.62 -66.35
CA ASP A 83 23.34 16.80 -65.77
C ASP A 83 22.80 15.50 -65.18
N LEU A 84 23.07 14.37 -65.84
CA LEU A 84 22.70 13.04 -65.38
C LEU A 84 23.48 12.65 -64.11
N GLN A 85 24.77 12.99 -64.02
CA GLN A 85 25.55 12.82 -62.79
C GLN A 85 25.02 13.67 -61.64
N VAL A 86 24.68 14.94 -61.89
CA VAL A 86 24.11 15.83 -60.86
C VAL A 86 22.74 15.31 -60.41
N ALA A 87 21.90 14.89 -61.35
CA ALA A 87 20.58 14.33 -61.05
C ALA A 87 20.66 13.04 -60.24
N THR A 88 21.58 12.12 -60.58
CA THR A 88 21.78 10.87 -59.84
C THR A 88 22.31 11.13 -58.43
N LEU A 89 23.23 12.07 -58.25
CA LEU A 89 23.75 12.44 -56.94
C LEU A 89 22.67 13.09 -56.06
N ASN A 90 21.85 13.98 -56.62
CA ASN A 90 20.71 14.57 -55.93
C ASN A 90 19.65 13.52 -55.56
N PHE A 91 19.40 12.55 -56.44
CA PHE A 91 18.46 11.46 -56.17
C PHE A 91 18.93 10.56 -55.04
N GLU A 92 20.20 10.15 -55.03
CA GLU A 92 20.76 9.34 -53.93
C GLU A 92 20.75 10.12 -52.61
N ASN A 93 21.09 11.40 -52.61
CA ASN A 93 21.00 12.24 -51.40
C ASN A 93 19.56 12.31 -50.88
N ALA A 94 18.58 12.62 -51.74
CA ALA A 94 17.18 12.67 -51.35
C ALA A 94 16.67 11.31 -50.84
N LYS A 95 17.12 10.20 -51.45
CA LYS A 95 16.79 8.85 -51.00
C LYS A 95 17.34 8.55 -49.61
N THR A 96 18.59 8.94 -49.32
CA THR A 96 19.16 8.77 -47.98
C THR A 96 18.44 9.63 -46.94
N GLU A 97 18.04 10.84 -47.29
CA GLU A 97 17.28 11.72 -46.40
C GLU A 97 15.88 11.14 -46.10
N VAL A 98 15.18 10.63 -47.11
CA VAL A 98 13.88 9.96 -46.93
C VAL A 98 14.03 8.72 -46.05
N GLN A 99 15.08 7.93 -46.22
CA GLN A 99 15.36 6.77 -45.37
C GLN A 99 15.60 7.17 -43.92
N GLY A 100 16.41 8.21 -43.67
CA GLY A 100 16.64 8.74 -42.33
C GLY A 100 15.36 9.24 -41.67
N LEU A 101 14.54 10.00 -42.40
CA LEU A 101 13.24 10.47 -41.90
C LEU A 101 12.28 9.31 -41.60
N GLN A 102 12.33 8.23 -42.37
CA GLN A 102 11.50 7.06 -42.15
C GLN A 102 11.91 6.30 -40.88
N GLU A 103 13.21 6.14 -40.64
CA GLU A 103 13.74 5.55 -39.41
C GLU A 103 13.38 6.40 -38.17
N ASP A 104 13.51 7.73 -38.26
CA ASP A 104 13.12 8.64 -37.18
C ASP A 104 11.62 8.57 -36.88
N ASN A 105 10.78 8.47 -37.91
CA ASN A 105 9.33 8.36 -37.75
C ASN A 105 8.92 7.03 -37.09
N ASP A 106 9.58 5.92 -37.44
CA ASP A 106 9.38 4.62 -36.79
C ASP A 106 9.80 4.67 -35.31
N LEU A 107 10.91 5.35 -35.01
CA LEU A 107 11.42 5.50 -33.66
C LEU A 107 10.51 6.38 -32.80
N LEU A 108 10.00 7.48 -33.35
CA LEU A 108 9.00 8.33 -32.71
C LEU A 108 7.68 7.57 -32.48
N SER A 109 7.24 6.78 -33.45
CA SER A 109 6.02 5.97 -33.32
C SER A 109 6.14 4.95 -32.17
N LYS A 110 7.29 4.29 -32.03
CA LYS A 110 7.57 3.41 -30.88
C LYS A 110 7.54 4.15 -29.55
N LYS A 111 8.19 5.33 -29.47
CA LYS A 111 8.16 6.17 -28.26
C LYS A 111 6.75 6.62 -27.89
N ILE A 112 5.91 6.92 -28.88
CA ILE A 112 4.50 7.28 -28.65
C ILE A 112 3.73 6.09 -28.06
N GLU A 113 3.91 4.88 -28.58
CA GLU A 113 3.26 3.69 -28.04
C GLU A 113 3.73 3.35 -26.62
N GLU A 114 5.04 3.46 -26.35
CA GLU A 114 5.59 3.33 -24.99
C GLU A 114 5.00 4.37 -24.03
N ALA A 115 4.90 5.62 -24.47
CA ALA A 115 4.29 6.69 -23.67
C ALA A 115 2.80 6.43 -23.39
N LYS A 116 2.04 5.92 -24.37
CA LYS A 116 0.63 5.52 -24.17
C LYS A 116 0.49 4.41 -23.14
N LEU A 117 1.35 3.38 -23.20
CA LEU A 117 1.35 2.29 -22.22
C LEU A 117 1.63 2.80 -20.81
N ASN A 118 2.61 3.69 -20.66
CA ASN A 118 2.92 4.32 -19.37
C ASN A 118 1.77 5.22 -18.87
N LEU A 119 1.06 5.90 -19.77
CA LEU A 119 -0.10 6.71 -19.40
C LEU A 119 -1.24 5.82 -18.87
N LEU A 120 -1.51 4.69 -19.53
CA LEU A 120 -2.52 3.72 -19.10
C LEU A 120 -2.20 3.10 -17.74
N SER A 121 -0.92 2.77 -17.47
CA SER A 121 -0.52 2.25 -16.16
C SER A 121 -0.68 3.31 -15.07
N LEU A 122 -0.22 4.55 -15.30
CA LEU A 122 -0.40 5.67 -14.38
C LEU A 122 -1.88 5.98 -14.12
N GLN A 123 -2.74 5.90 -15.14
CA GLN A 123 -4.19 6.09 -14.98
C GLN A 123 -4.80 5.02 -14.07
N LYS A 124 -4.35 3.76 -14.19
CA LYS A 124 -4.78 2.66 -13.32
C LYS A 124 -4.31 2.87 -11.88
N GLU A 125 -3.06 3.28 -11.68
CA GLU A 125 -2.51 3.61 -10.36
C GLU A 125 -3.25 4.78 -9.70
N LEU A 126 -3.56 5.82 -10.48
CA LEU A 126 -4.35 6.95 -10.02
C LEU A 126 -5.75 6.51 -9.57
N LYS A 127 -6.42 5.67 -10.37
CA LYS A 127 -7.74 5.13 -10.01
C LYS A 127 -7.68 4.33 -8.71
N ASN A 128 -6.73 3.41 -8.57
CA ASN A 128 -6.53 2.65 -7.34
C ASN A 128 -6.27 3.56 -6.12
N THR A 129 -5.56 4.66 -6.32
CA THR A 129 -5.26 5.63 -5.26
C THR A 129 -6.51 6.43 -4.86
N ILE A 130 -7.36 6.80 -5.82
CA ILE A 130 -8.66 7.43 -5.58
C ILE A 130 -9.58 6.49 -4.81
N ASP A 131 -9.63 5.20 -5.19
CA ASP A 131 -10.45 4.20 -4.52
C ASP A 131 -9.99 3.97 -3.07
N LYS A 132 -8.67 3.88 -2.82
CA LYS A 132 -8.14 3.82 -1.45
C LYS A 132 -8.47 5.08 -0.65
N ARG A 133 -8.41 6.26 -1.27
CA ARG A 133 -8.76 7.53 -0.61
C ARG A 133 -10.24 7.55 -0.23
N SER A 134 -11.14 7.09 -1.09
CA SER A 134 -12.57 7.04 -0.78
C SER A 134 -12.88 6.05 0.34
N GLU A 135 -12.20 4.90 0.35
CA GLU A 135 -12.25 3.94 1.46
C GLU A 135 -11.80 4.59 2.78
N TYR A 136 -10.63 5.23 2.80
CA TYR A 136 -10.13 5.90 4.00
C TYR A 136 -11.01 7.07 4.45
N ALA A 137 -11.65 7.78 3.52
CA ALA A 137 -12.59 8.84 3.86
C ALA A 137 -13.82 8.33 4.65
N ILE A 138 -14.20 7.06 4.47
CA ILE A 138 -15.29 6.40 5.22
C ILE A 138 -14.75 5.78 6.52
N THR A 139 -13.61 5.09 6.45
CA THR A 139 -13.05 4.34 7.58
C THR A 139 -12.53 5.24 8.70
N ILE A 140 -11.93 6.39 8.39
CA ILE A 140 -11.37 7.29 9.41
C ILE A 140 -12.46 7.84 10.35
N PRO A 141 -13.59 8.39 9.88
CA PRO A 141 -14.69 8.81 10.75
C PRO A 141 -15.24 7.67 11.61
N LEU A 142 -15.39 6.47 11.06
CA LEU A 142 -15.86 5.31 11.79
C LEU A 142 -14.91 4.94 12.95
N LEU A 143 -13.61 4.89 12.68
CA LEU A 143 -12.59 4.63 13.71
C LEU A 143 -12.56 5.73 14.78
N ARG A 144 -12.80 7.00 14.40
CA ARG A 144 -12.92 8.10 15.37
C ARG A 144 -14.14 7.91 16.27
N GLN A 145 -15.28 7.52 15.71
CA GLN A 145 -16.48 7.26 16.50
C GLN A 145 -16.25 6.10 17.47
N GLN A 146 -15.71 4.98 16.98
CA GLN A 146 -15.38 3.82 17.81
C GLN A 146 -14.43 4.17 18.96
N LYS A 147 -13.44 5.04 18.71
CA LYS A 147 -12.54 5.53 19.75
C LYS A 147 -13.29 6.31 20.83
N VAL A 148 -14.22 7.19 20.44
CA VAL A 148 -15.03 7.98 21.39
C VAL A 148 -15.92 7.04 22.22
N ASP A 149 -16.57 6.08 21.58
CA ASP A 149 -17.45 5.12 22.25
C ASP A 149 -16.67 4.29 23.28
N ILE A 150 -15.51 3.74 22.89
CA ILE A 150 -14.63 2.99 23.81
C ILE A 150 -14.16 3.88 24.97
N SER A 151 -13.79 5.14 24.71
CA SER A 151 -13.39 6.07 25.77
C SER A 151 -14.53 6.29 26.77
N SER A 152 -15.76 6.48 26.29
CA SER A 152 -16.93 6.66 27.15
C SER A 152 -17.24 5.42 27.99
N GLU A 153 -17.03 4.23 27.44
CA GLU A 153 -17.21 2.97 28.17
C GLU A 153 -16.13 2.79 29.27
N ILE A 154 -14.89 3.20 28.98
CA ILE A 154 -13.80 3.23 29.98
C ILE A 154 -14.14 4.19 31.12
N ASP A 155 -14.64 5.39 30.81
CA ASP A 155 -15.00 6.37 31.83
C ASP A 155 -16.15 5.85 32.71
N ARG A 156 -17.19 5.26 32.08
CA ARG A 156 -18.33 4.66 32.79
C ARG A 156 -17.89 3.54 33.73
N THR A 157 -17.08 2.62 33.25
CA THR A 157 -16.57 1.49 34.06
C THR A 157 -15.64 1.96 35.18
N SER A 158 -14.85 3.01 34.94
CA SER A 158 -14.02 3.65 35.96
C SER A 158 -14.87 4.26 37.08
N ASP A 159 -15.96 4.94 36.74
CA ASP A 159 -16.87 5.52 37.72
C ASP A 159 -17.65 4.46 38.49
N GLU A 160 -18.13 3.40 37.81
CA GLU A 160 -18.73 2.24 38.48
C GLU A 160 -17.75 1.59 39.48
N SER A 161 -16.46 1.46 39.11
CA SER A 161 -15.42 0.93 40.00
C SER A 161 -15.22 1.80 41.24
N LYS A 162 -15.21 3.14 41.10
CA LYS A 162 -15.10 4.06 42.24
C LYS A 162 -16.28 3.91 43.20
N ILE A 163 -17.50 3.83 42.65
CA ILE A 163 -18.73 3.65 43.45
C ILE A 163 -18.66 2.34 44.23
N LEU A 164 -18.27 1.24 43.58
CA LEU A 164 -18.13 -0.06 44.23
C LEU A 164 -17.05 -0.04 45.33
N GLN A 165 -15.93 0.65 45.12
CA GLN A 165 -14.91 0.82 46.14
C GLN A 165 -15.42 1.59 47.37
N GLU A 166 -16.22 2.65 47.15
CA GLU A 166 -16.82 3.42 48.23
C GLU A 166 -17.85 2.61 49.02
N GLN A 167 -18.69 1.84 48.32
CA GLN A 167 -19.63 0.91 48.94
C GLN A 167 -18.90 -0.15 49.78
N LEU A 168 -17.82 -0.72 49.26
CA LEU A 168 -17.03 -1.72 49.97
C LEU A 168 -16.39 -1.17 51.25
N LYS A 169 -15.86 0.06 51.21
CA LYS A 169 -15.38 0.77 52.41
C LYS A 169 -16.49 0.98 53.43
N THR A 170 -17.67 1.39 52.96
CA THR A 170 -18.84 1.61 53.82
C THR A 170 -19.30 0.32 54.49
N TYR A 171 -19.41 -0.78 53.74
CA TYR A 171 -19.76 -2.09 54.30
C TYR A 171 -18.73 -2.60 55.31
N SER A 172 -17.43 -2.39 55.06
CA SER A 172 -16.38 -2.73 56.02
C SER A 172 -16.58 -1.98 57.34
N SER A 173 -16.80 -0.67 57.27
CA SER A 173 -17.02 0.17 58.45
C SER A 173 -18.29 -0.22 59.23
N ILE A 174 -19.40 -0.48 58.52
CA ILE A 174 -20.66 -0.95 59.14
C ILE A 174 -20.42 -2.29 59.85
N SER A 175 -19.71 -3.22 59.21
CA SER A 175 -19.44 -4.55 59.76
C SER A 175 -18.58 -4.49 61.02
N GLU A 176 -17.55 -3.63 61.03
CA GLU A 176 -16.72 -3.37 62.21
C GLU A 176 -17.54 -2.78 63.36
N SER A 177 -18.38 -1.78 63.06
CA SER A 177 -19.26 -1.17 64.06
C SER A 177 -20.25 -2.18 64.65
N LEU A 178 -20.88 -3.00 63.80
CA LEU A 178 -21.82 -4.03 64.23
C LEU A 178 -21.13 -5.09 65.10
N LYS A 179 -19.92 -5.53 64.72
CA LYS A 179 -19.13 -6.46 65.52
C LYS A 179 -18.77 -5.87 66.89
N SER A 180 -18.30 -4.63 66.92
CA SER A 180 -17.98 -3.94 68.17
C SER A 180 -19.20 -3.79 69.08
N HIS A 181 -20.37 -3.45 68.52
CA HIS A 181 -21.62 -3.36 69.26
C HIS A 181 -22.03 -4.72 69.82
N TYR A 182 -21.98 -5.78 69.01
CA TYR A 182 -22.28 -7.14 69.45
C TYR A 182 -21.38 -7.58 70.61
N ASP A 183 -20.06 -7.40 70.48
CA ASP A 183 -19.09 -7.77 71.52
C ASP A 183 -19.35 -6.99 72.81
N SER A 184 -19.70 -5.70 72.72
CA SER A 184 -20.06 -4.87 73.86
C SER A 184 -21.33 -5.34 74.56
N VAL A 185 -22.39 -5.65 73.81
CA VAL A 185 -23.66 -6.14 74.36
C VAL A 185 -23.45 -7.50 75.02
N MET A 186 -22.71 -8.40 74.38
CA MET A 186 -22.43 -9.71 74.94
C MET A 186 -21.63 -9.61 76.25
N LYS A 187 -20.64 -8.73 76.30
CA LYS A 187 -19.88 -8.44 77.52
C LYS A 187 -20.79 -7.91 78.63
N ALA A 188 -21.64 -6.93 78.32
CA ALA A 188 -22.58 -6.35 79.30
C ALA A 188 -23.59 -7.40 79.83
N LEU A 189 -24.10 -8.29 78.96
CA LEU A 189 -24.99 -9.37 79.38
C LEU A 189 -24.29 -10.38 80.31
N VAL A 190 -23.03 -10.74 80.01
CA VAL A 190 -22.24 -11.61 80.88
C VAL A 190 -21.95 -10.94 82.23
N GLU A 191 -21.63 -9.66 82.23
CA GLU A 191 -21.43 -8.86 83.44
C GLU A 191 -22.72 -8.79 84.28
N ASP A 192 -23.86 -8.44 83.69
CA ASP A 192 -25.17 -8.38 84.36
C ASP A 192 -25.57 -9.74 84.96
N ARG A 193 -25.44 -10.81 84.17
CA ARG A 193 -25.69 -12.19 84.63
C ARG A 193 -24.89 -12.55 85.88
N ASN A 194 -23.63 -12.12 85.93
CA ASN A 194 -22.72 -12.44 87.02
C ASN A 194 -22.82 -11.45 88.20
N ALA A 195 -23.28 -10.21 87.98
CA ALA A 195 -23.35 -9.16 88.98
C ALA A 195 -24.59 -9.26 89.88
N ARG A 196 -25.67 -9.89 89.40
CA ARG A 196 -26.90 -10.02 90.18
C ARG A 196 -26.73 -11.09 91.27
N ASN A 197 -26.85 -10.68 92.53
CA ASN A 197 -27.05 -11.58 93.66
C ASN A 197 -28.55 -11.93 93.71
N TRP A 198 -28.97 -13.10 93.26
CA TRP A 198 -30.40 -13.39 93.03
C TRP A 198 -31.28 -13.45 94.29
N LEU A 199 -30.72 -13.24 95.49
CA LEU A 199 -31.48 -12.96 96.71
C LEU A 199 -31.07 -11.63 97.33
N GLU A 200 -32.04 -10.71 97.38
CA GLU A 200 -32.00 -9.48 98.16
C GLU A 200 -32.31 -9.76 99.65
N ARG A 201 -32.02 -8.81 100.55
CA ARG A 201 -32.33 -8.97 101.98
C ARG A 201 -33.84 -8.99 102.18
N GLY A 202 -34.36 -9.99 102.88
CA GLY A 202 -35.80 -10.19 103.12
C GLY A 202 -36.50 -11.13 102.12
N GLU A 203 -35.86 -11.49 101.01
CA GLU A 203 -36.36 -12.54 100.12
C GLU A 203 -36.12 -13.93 100.72
N PHE A 204 -36.96 -14.90 100.34
CA PHE A 204 -36.85 -16.26 100.83
C PHE A 204 -36.98 -17.32 99.74
N ILE A 205 -36.33 -18.46 99.96
CA ILE A 205 -36.48 -19.67 99.14
C ILE A 205 -37.15 -20.75 99.99
N LYS A 206 -38.18 -21.42 99.46
CA LYS A 206 -38.73 -22.62 100.09
C LYS A 206 -37.93 -23.85 99.71
N ILE A 207 -37.48 -24.61 100.71
CA ILE A 207 -36.62 -25.78 100.54
C ILE A 207 -37.32 -26.99 101.14
N LYS A 208 -37.38 -28.09 100.39
CA LYS A 208 -38.11 -29.33 100.74
C LYS A 208 -37.24 -30.50 101.17
N SER A 209 -35.92 -30.37 101.09
CA SER A 209 -35.00 -31.48 101.35
C SER A 209 -33.73 -30.92 101.95
N ILE A 210 -33.23 -31.56 103.01
CA ILE A 210 -31.95 -31.21 103.64
C ILE A 210 -31.25 -32.49 104.06
N THR A 211 -29.93 -32.50 103.93
CA THR A 211 -29.07 -33.44 104.66
C THR A 211 -28.48 -32.71 105.87
N ILE A 212 -28.81 -33.16 107.09
CA ILE A 212 -28.41 -32.48 108.34
C ILE A 212 -27.35 -33.31 109.07
N ASP A 213 -26.23 -32.69 109.43
CA ASP A 213 -25.26 -33.23 110.38
C ASP A 213 -25.15 -32.31 111.60
N LEU A 214 -25.94 -32.61 112.64
CA LEU A 214 -25.97 -31.84 113.89
C LEU A 214 -24.67 -31.96 114.70
N LYS A 215 -23.86 -33.02 114.52
CA LYS A 215 -22.62 -33.19 115.29
C LYS A 215 -21.56 -32.18 114.86
N ASN A 216 -21.50 -31.92 113.56
CA ASN A 216 -20.57 -30.96 112.97
C ASN A 216 -21.22 -29.59 112.70
N GLY A 217 -22.52 -29.43 112.99
CA GLY A 217 -23.28 -28.21 112.74
C GLY A 217 -23.41 -27.86 111.26
N LEU A 218 -23.38 -28.86 110.38
CA LEU A 218 -23.41 -28.70 108.93
C LEU A 218 -24.78 -29.04 108.33
N LEU A 219 -25.13 -28.31 107.28
CA LEU A 219 -26.40 -28.40 106.58
C LEU A 219 -26.15 -28.46 105.07
N GLY A 220 -26.54 -29.55 104.43
CA GLY A 220 -26.55 -29.66 102.97
C GLY A 220 -27.87 -29.15 102.40
N LEU A 221 -27.80 -28.08 101.62
CA LEU A 221 -28.96 -27.45 100.98
C LEU A 221 -29.00 -27.79 99.48
N PRO A 222 -30.15 -28.19 98.92
CA PRO A 222 -30.33 -28.49 97.49
C PRO A 222 -30.59 -27.21 96.66
N VAL A 223 -29.90 -26.13 97.02
CA VAL A 223 -29.93 -24.82 96.35
C VAL A 223 -28.52 -24.28 96.33
N GLY A 224 -28.15 -23.56 95.27
CA GLY A 224 -26.79 -23.06 95.06
C GLY A 224 -26.74 -21.67 94.44
N LYS A 225 -25.68 -21.42 93.68
CA LYS A 225 -25.38 -20.12 93.04
C LYS A 225 -26.50 -19.69 92.08
N GLU A 226 -27.15 -20.64 91.40
CA GLU A 226 -28.32 -20.39 90.54
C GLU A 226 -29.55 -19.90 91.29
N GLN A 227 -29.61 -20.04 92.61
CA GLN A 227 -30.73 -19.54 93.40
C GLN A 227 -30.29 -18.40 94.31
N GLY A 228 -29.16 -17.73 94.03
CA GLY A 228 -28.69 -16.58 94.81
C GLY A 228 -28.07 -16.91 96.17
N VAL A 229 -27.87 -18.20 96.46
CA VAL A 229 -27.19 -18.71 97.65
C VAL A 229 -25.68 -18.67 97.38
N LEU A 230 -25.01 -17.66 97.93
CA LEU A 230 -23.57 -17.45 97.74
C LEU A 230 -22.80 -17.69 99.03
N GLU A 231 -21.51 -17.97 98.90
CA GLU A 231 -20.57 -18.15 100.00
C GLU A 231 -20.56 -16.93 100.94
N ASN A 232 -20.40 -17.18 102.24
CA ASN A 232 -20.43 -16.20 103.34
C ASN A 232 -21.75 -15.45 103.57
N LYS A 233 -22.81 -15.71 102.82
CA LYS A 233 -24.14 -15.15 103.10
C LYS A 233 -24.77 -15.74 104.36
N LEU A 234 -25.51 -14.90 105.07
CA LEU A 234 -26.26 -15.28 106.27
C LEU A 234 -27.73 -15.46 105.90
N PHE A 235 -28.31 -16.56 106.35
CA PHE A 235 -29.72 -16.86 106.14
C PHE A 235 -30.39 -17.20 107.47
N ALA A 236 -31.68 -16.90 107.60
CA ALA A 236 -32.52 -17.38 108.68
C ALA A 236 -33.49 -18.45 108.17
N ILE A 237 -33.65 -19.51 108.93
CA ILE A 237 -34.67 -20.52 108.66
C ILE A 237 -35.94 -20.17 109.43
N TYR A 238 -37.05 -20.05 108.71
CA TYR A 238 -38.38 -19.84 109.26
C TYR A 238 -39.29 -21.04 108.95
N ASP A 239 -40.07 -21.44 109.95
CA ASP A 239 -41.23 -22.33 109.79
C ASP A 239 -42.45 -21.67 110.43
N LYS A 240 -43.57 -21.59 109.70
CA LYS A 240 -44.84 -20.98 110.15
C LYS A 240 -44.64 -19.67 110.93
N ASP A 241 -43.88 -18.75 110.33
CA ASP A 241 -43.56 -17.41 110.85
C ASP A 241 -42.77 -17.38 112.17
N ARG A 242 -42.11 -18.48 112.54
CA ARG A 242 -41.16 -18.54 113.66
C ARG A 242 -39.75 -18.82 113.17
N GLU A 243 -38.80 -18.00 113.62
CA GLU A 243 -37.38 -18.23 113.36
C GLU A 243 -36.88 -19.45 114.14
N ILE A 244 -36.29 -20.41 113.44
CA ILE A 244 -35.76 -21.64 114.03
C ILE A 244 -34.29 -21.49 114.34
N CYS A 245 -33.49 -21.06 113.37
CA CYS A 245 -32.05 -20.87 113.51
C CYS A 245 -31.48 -20.01 112.37
N LYS A 246 -30.23 -19.58 112.51
CA LYS A 246 -29.49 -18.89 111.46
C LYS A 246 -28.38 -19.76 110.90
N LEU A 247 -28.12 -19.60 109.61
CA LEU A 247 -27.13 -20.34 108.84
C LEU A 247 -26.16 -19.37 108.17
N ARG A 248 -24.92 -19.80 108.00
CA ARG A 248 -23.94 -19.16 107.10
C ARG A 248 -23.54 -20.14 106.01
N ILE A 249 -23.63 -19.74 104.75
CA ILE A 249 -23.17 -20.58 103.64
C ILE A 249 -21.64 -20.61 103.66
N THR A 250 -21.05 -21.79 103.80
CA THR A 250 -19.59 -21.97 103.76
C THR A 250 -19.10 -22.30 102.38
N TYR A 251 -19.88 -23.03 101.59
CA TYR A 251 -19.53 -23.40 100.22
C TYR A 251 -20.78 -23.47 99.35
N SER A 252 -20.69 -23.00 98.10
CA SER A 252 -21.79 -23.09 97.15
C SER A 252 -21.32 -23.49 95.76
N GLU A 253 -21.94 -24.54 95.22
CA GLU A 253 -21.88 -24.92 93.82
C GLU A 253 -23.09 -24.35 93.06
N ILE A 254 -23.22 -24.70 91.78
CA ILE A 254 -24.30 -24.22 90.89
C ILE A 254 -25.69 -24.54 91.46
N ASN A 255 -25.90 -25.78 91.94
CA ASN A 255 -27.22 -26.30 92.34
C ASN A 255 -27.31 -26.82 93.79
N LYS A 256 -26.22 -26.75 94.56
CA LYS A 256 -26.16 -27.22 95.95
C LYS A 256 -25.23 -26.34 96.77
N SER A 257 -25.47 -26.27 98.07
CA SER A 257 -24.64 -25.50 98.99
C SER A 257 -24.51 -26.21 100.33
N ILE A 258 -23.43 -25.89 101.03
CA ILE A 258 -23.17 -26.31 102.39
C ILE A 258 -23.25 -25.08 103.27
N ALA A 259 -24.05 -25.18 104.32
CA ALA A 259 -24.20 -24.14 105.32
C ALA A 259 -23.78 -24.66 106.70
N THR A 260 -23.27 -23.76 107.52
CA THR A 260 -22.97 -24.01 108.93
C THR A 260 -24.02 -23.31 109.78
N ILE A 261 -24.57 -24.05 110.75
CA ILE A 261 -25.52 -23.51 111.73
C ILE A 261 -24.78 -22.55 112.65
N VAL A 262 -25.28 -21.33 112.80
CA VAL A 262 -24.69 -20.34 113.71
C VAL A 262 -25.01 -20.76 115.15
N PRO A 263 -24.00 -21.03 115.99
CA PRO A 263 -24.23 -21.49 117.36
C PRO A 263 -24.90 -20.40 118.20
N LEU A 264 -25.67 -20.82 119.22
CA LEU A 264 -26.36 -19.96 120.20
C LEU A 264 -27.57 -19.15 119.67
N ILE A 265 -27.94 -19.29 118.39
CA ILE A 265 -29.12 -18.63 117.82
C ILE A 265 -30.15 -19.68 117.37
N GLY A 266 -31.21 -19.82 118.16
CA GLY A 266 -32.35 -20.69 117.85
C GLY A 266 -32.25 -22.12 118.38
N ASP A 267 -33.16 -23.00 117.93
CA ASP A 267 -33.26 -24.41 118.32
C ASP A 267 -33.14 -25.33 117.09
N PRO A 268 -31.90 -25.69 116.68
CA PRO A 268 -31.64 -26.43 115.44
C PRO A 268 -32.18 -27.87 115.46
N SER A 269 -32.51 -28.41 116.64
CA SER A 269 -33.11 -29.75 116.78
C SER A 269 -34.45 -29.84 116.06
N LYS A 270 -35.17 -28.71 115.92
CA LYS A 270 -36.46 -28.64 115.22
C LYS A 270 -36.34 -28.92 113.73
N LEU A 271 -35.16 -28.75 113.12
CA LEU A 271 -34.95 -29.00 111.69
C LEU A 271 -35.11 -30.47 111.31
N LEU A 272 -34.88 -31.40 112.24
CA LEU A 272 -35.05 -32.85 111.99
C LEU A 272 -36.49 -33.24 111.70
N ASN A 273 -37.46 -32.45 112.17
CA ASN A 273 -38.89 -32.78 112.09
C ASN A 273 -39.60 -32.04 110.93
N LEU A 274 -38.86 -31.27 110.12
CA LEU A 274 -39.43 -30.43 109.08
C LEU A 274 -39.17 -31.00 107.70
N ASN A 275 -40.24 -31.15 106.93
CA ASN A 275 -40.18 -31.53 105.52
C ASN A 275 -40.01 -30.31 104.60
N GLU A 276 -40.38 -29.11 105.06
CA GLU A 276 -40.30 -27.88 104.28
C GLU A 276 -40.07 -26.69 105.21
N PHE A 277 -39.22 -25.74 104.80
CA PHE A 277 -38.93 -24.52 105.53
C PHE A 277 -38.56 -23.39 104.56
N SER A 278 -38.65 -22.15 105.03
CA SER A 278 -38.31 -20.96 104.24
C SER A 278 -36.95 -20.42 104.67
N LEU A 279 -36.03 -20.29 103.72
CA LEU A 279 -34.68 -19.75 103.92
C LEU A 279 -34.67 -18.26 103.54
N TYR A 280 -34.72 -17.38 104.52
CA TYR A 280 -34.71 -15.93 104.36
C TYR A 280 -33.27 -15.39 104.31
N HIS A 281 -32.95 -14.55 103.35
CA HIS A 281 -31.66 -13.88 103.30
C HIS A 281 -31.63 -12.67 104.24
N LEU A 282 -30.61 -12.61 105.12
CA LEU A 282 -30.44 -11.57 106.14
C LEU A 282 -29.52 -10.42 105.68
#